data_AF-A0A975MVB0-F1
#
_entry.id   AF-A0A975MVB0-F1
#
_cell.length_a   1.000
_cell.length_b   1.000
_cell.length_c   1.000
_cell.angle_alpha   90.00
_cell.angle_beta   90.00
_cell.angle_gamma   90.00
#
_symmetry.space_group_name_H-M   'P 1'
#
loop_
_entity.id
_entity.type
_entity.pdbx_description
1 polymer ?
#
loop_
_entity_poly.entity_id
_entity_poly.type
_entity_poly.pdbx_seq_one_letter_code
_entity_poly.pdbx_strand_id
1 'polypeptide(L)'
;MAQTLADSAELALFPPFARRVQAAVSIAAKDVGAEVDDPTNPSRTQLRRALATNVFANPNDYGLRFAWAVATNPVITLASTDGDIQFTVNSVWDTIAGAPPRPQ
;
A
#
# COMPACT_ATOMS: atom_id res chain seq x y z
N MET A 1 22.23 -5.36 10.12
CA MET A 1 22.55 -3.96 9.79
C MET A 1 21.23 -3.24 9.52
N ALA A 2 21.10 -1.97 9.92
CA ALA A 2 19.89 -1.19 9.62
C ALA A 2 19.82 -0.91 8.12
N GLN A 3 18.63 -1.01 7.52
CA GLN A 3 18.41 -0.69 6.12
C GLN A 3 18.69 0.80 5.88
N THR A 4 19.49 1.11 4.86
CA THR A 4 19.80 2.50 4.49
C THR A 4 18.72 3.06 3.55
N LEU A 5 18.68 4.40 3.40
CA LEU A 5 17.79 5.04 2.43
C LEU A 5 18.08 4.58 0.98
N ALA A 6 19.35 4.28 0.68
CA ALA A 6 19.74 3.73 -0.62
C ALA A 6 19.17 2.33 -0.82
N ASP A 7 19.25 1.46 0.20
CA ASP A 7 18.69 0.10 0.13
C ASP A 7 17.16 0.12 -0.07
N SER A 8 16.45 1.03 0.61
CA SER A 8 15.01 1.22 0.40
C SER A 8 14.69 1.69 -1.02
N ALA A 9 15.48 2.63 -1.57
CA ALA A 9 15.31 3.12 -2.92
C ALA A 9 15.57 2.03 -3.97
N GLU A 10 16.65 1.27 -3.82
CA GLU A 10 16.98 0.16 -4.70
C GLU A 10 15.89 -0.93 -4.69
N LEU A 11 15.38 -1.28 -3.50
CA LEU A 11 14.29 -2.23 -3.37
C LEU A 11 13.01 -1.74 -4.06
N ALA A 12 12.62 -0.49 -3.83
CA ALA A 12 11.42 0.11 -4.42
C ALA A 12 11.49 0.14 -5.96
N LEU A 13 12.68 0.37 -6.52
CA LEU A 13 12.91 0.43 -7.96
C LEU A 13 13.17 -0.95 -8.59
N PHE A 14 13.39 -1.99 -7.78
CA PHE A 14 13.65 -3.34 -8.29
C PHE A 14 12.40 -3.94 -8.97
N PRO A 15 12.43 -4.22 -10.29
CA PRO A 15 11.21 -4.54 -11.03
C PRO A 15 10.44 -5.79 -10.55
N PRO A 16 11.10 -6.90 -10.14
CA PRO A 16 10.38 -8.02 -9.54
C PRO A 16 9.65 -7.66 -8.25
N PHE A 17 10.25 -6.86 -7.37
CA PHE A 17 9.61 -6.41 -6.14
C PHE A 17 8.44 -5.47 -6.42
N ALA A 18 8.65 -4.45 -7.26
CA ALA A 18 7.60 -3.50 -7.64
C ALA A 18 6.36 -4.18 -8.25
N ARG A 19 6.56 -5.22 -9.08
CA ARG A 19 5.44 -6.01 -9.64
C ARG A 19 4.65 -6.77 -8.57
N ARG A 20 5.32 -7.33 -7.56
CA ARG A 20 4.67 -8.01 -6.43
C ARG A 20 3.87 -7.01 -5.59
N VAL A 21 4.43 -5.83 -5.34
CA VAL A 21 3.71 -4.74 -4.64
C VAL A 21 2.50 -4.28 -5.46
N GLN A 22 2.66 -4.06 -6.77
CA GLN A 22 1.54 -3.68 -7.63
C GLN A 22 0.38 -4.70 -7.60
N ALA A 23 0.70 -6.00 -7.62
CA ALA A 23 -0.31 -7.05 -7.48
C ALA A 23 -1.00 -6.97 -6.12
N ALA A 24 -0.25 -6.85 -5.02
CA ALA A 24 -0.78 -6.70 -3.68
C ALA A 24 -1.67 -5.45 -3.53
N VAL A 25 -1.26 -4.33 -4.12
CA VAL A 25 -2.03 -3.07 -4.15
C VAL A 25 -3.33 -3.22 -4.91
N SER A 26 -3.34 -3.96 -6.02
CA SER A 26 -4.55 -4.24 -6.78
C SER A 26 -5.54 -5.11 -6.00
N ILE A 27 -5.02 -6.10 -5.26
CA ILE A 27 -5.84 -6.93 -4.35
C ILE A 27 -6.42 -6.06 -3.23
N ALA A 28 -5.58 -5.26 -2.57
CA ALA A 28 -6.04 -4.34 -1.53
C ALA A 28 -7.08 -3.34 -2.07
N ALA A 29 -6.88 -2.78 -3.26
CA ALA A 29 -7.85 -1.88 -3.89
C ALA A 29 -9.20 -2.55 -4.13
N LYS A 30 -9.21 -3.80 -4.60
CA LYS A 30 -10.45 -4.58 -4.78
C LYS A 30 -11.18 -4.73 -3.45
N ASP A 31 -10.47 -5.14 -2.41
CA ASP A 31 -11.07 -5.43 -1.11
C ASP A 31 -11.56 -4.14 -0.42
N VAL A 32 -10.76 -3.07 -0.46
CA VAL A 32 -11.10 -1.75 0.08
C VAL A 32 -12.25 -1.10 -0.69
N GLY A 33 -12.28 -1.22 -2.01
CA GLY A 33 -13.37 -0.71 -2.84
C GLY A 33 -14.72 -1.32 -2.49
N ALA A 34 -14.74 -2.51 -1.90
CA ALA A 34 -15.92 -3.22 -1.45
C ALA A 34 -16.22 -3.07 0.06
N GLU A 35 -15.41 -2.33 0.83
CA GLU A 35 -15.66 -2.08 2.26
C GLU A 35 -17.04 -1.44 2.43
N VAL A 36 -17.80 -1.82 3.47
CA VAL A 36 -19.08 -1.17 3.82
C VAL A 36 -18.78 0.21 4.42
N ASP A 37 -19.68 1.18 4.19
CA ASP A 37 -19.51 2.52 4.78
C ASP A 37 -19.55 2.43 6.31
N ASP A 38 -18.54 3.02 6.95
CA ASP A 38 -18.48 3.14 8.40
C ASP A 38 -19.30 4.37 8.82
N PRO A 39 -20.47 4.21 9.46
CA PRO A 39 -21.30 5.35 9.85
C PRO A 39 -20.65 6.21 10.94
N THR A 40 -19.66 5.68 11.66
CA THR A 40 -18.91 6.40 12.70
C THR A 40 -17.74 7.19 12.14
N ASN A 41 -17.25 6.83 10.95
CA ASN A 41 -16.15 7.52 10.27
C ASN A 41 -16.30 7.47 8.74
N PRO A 42 -17.33 8.13 8.18
CA PRO A 42 -17.65 8.02 6.76
C PRO A 42 -16.54 8.61 5.87
N SER A 43 -15.83 9.64 6.34
CA SER A 43 -14.71 10.24 5.62
C SER A 43 -13.54 9.27 5.46
N ARG A 44 -13.24 8.44 6.47
CA ARG A 44 -12.23 7.38 6.36
C ARG A 44 -12.59 6.39 5.26
N THR A 45 -13.81 5.85 5.25
CA THR A 45 -14.21 4.88 4.21
C THR A 45 -14.22 5.51 2.82
N GLN A 46 -14.72 6.75 2.68
CA GLN A 46 -14.73 7.47 1.41
C GLN A 46 -13.32 7.68 0.84
N LEU A 47 -12.36 8.14 1.65
CA LEU A 47 -10.99 8.36 1.21
C LEU A 47 -10.28 7.06 0.82
N ARG A 48 -10.48 6.00 1.62
CA ARG A 48 -9.94 4.67 1.32
C ARG A 48 -10.47 4.12 -0.01
N ARG A 49 -11.78 4.22 -0.25
CA ARG A 49 -12.41 3.81 -1.52
C ARG A 49 -11.98 4.69 -2.69
N ALA A 50 -11.83 6.00 -2.49
CA ALA A 50 -11.32 6.90 -3.53
C ALA A 50 -9.90 6.52 -3.97
N LEU A 51 -9.03 6.15 -3.03
CA LEU A 51 -7.72 5.59 -3.36
C LEU A 51 -7.84 4.30 -4.18
N ALA A 52 -8.75 3.39 -3.82
CA ALA A 52 -8.97 2.17 -4.61
C ALA A 52 -9.37 2.46 -6.06
N THR A 53 -10.28 3.42 -6.28
CA THR A 53 -10.64 3.88 -7.63
C THR A 53 -9.43 4.42 -8.39
N ASN A 54 -8.60 5.25 -7.73
CA ASN A 54 -7.39 5.81 -8.35
C ASN A 54 -6.35 4.73 -8.69
N VAL A 55 -6.20 3.71 -7.85
CA VAL A 55 -5.34 2.55 -8.12
C VAL A 55 -5.79 1.84 -9.40
N PHE A 56 -7.09 1.58 -9.56
CA PHE A 56 -7.59 0.93 -10.79
C PHE A 56 -7.51 1.84 -12.02
N ALA A 57 -7.62 3.15 -11.86
CA ALA A 57 -7.44 4.10 -12.96
C ALA A 57 -5.98 4.19 -13.43
N ASN A 58 -5.00 4.01 -12.54
CA ASN A 58 -3.58 4.05 -12.89
C ASN A 58 -2.74 3.06 -12.05
N PRO A 59 -2.82 1.75 -12.34
CA PRO A 59 -2.23 0.71 -11.49
C PRO A 59 -0.70 0.73 -11.48
N ASN A 60 -0.07 1.22 -12.56
CA ASN A 60 1.39 1.25 -12.66
C ASN A 60 1.98 2.34 -11.74
N ASP A 61 1.47 3.57 -11.83
CA ASP A 61 1.99 4.67 -11.02
C ASP A 61 1.71 4.46 -9.53
N TYR A 62 0.51 3.97 -9.20
CA TYR A 62 0.20 3.63 -7.81
C TYR A 62 0.99 2.42 -7.31
N GLY A 63 1.22 1.41 -8.15
CA GLY A 63 2.12 0.30 -7.82
C GLY A 63 3.51 0.78 -7.41
N LEU A 64 4.09 1.73 -8.15
CA LEU A 64 5.40 2.31 -7.81
C LEU A 64 5.34 3.15 -6.53
N ARG A 65 4.32 4.00 -6.34
CA ARG A 65 4.15 4.80 -5.11
C ARG A 65 4.07 3.91 -3.87
N PHE A 66 3.32 2.82 -3.95
CA PHE A 66 3.25 1.83 -2.88
C PHE A 66 4.55 1.04 -2.73
N ALA A 67 5.28 0.73 -3.81
CA ALA A 67 6.58 0.08 -3.70
C ALA A 67 7.57 0.92 -2.87
N TRP A 68 7.57 2.24 -3.07
CA TRP A 68 8.33 3.16 -2.22
C TRP A 68 7.88 3.12 -0.75
N ALA A 69 6.58 3.18 -0.49
CA ALA A 69 6.05 3.13 0.87
C ALA A 69 6.31 1.80 1.59
N VAL A 70 6.25 0.68 0.88
CA VAL A 70 6.52 -0.65 1.44
C VAL A 70 8.02 -0.82 1.71
N ALA A 71 8.88 -0.34 0.81
CA ALA A 71 10.33 -0.47 0.94
C ALA A 71 10.93 0.38 2.08
N THR A 72 10.20 1.34 2.65
CA THR A 72 10.63 2.06 3.85
C THR A 72 10.47 1.23 5.14
N ASN A 73 9.77 0.09 5.09
CA ASN A 73 9.67 -0.82 6.23
C ASN A 73 10.97 -1.63 6.35
N PRO A 74 11.78 -1.47 7.42
CA PRO A 74 13.07 -2.14 7.57
C PRO A 74 13.00 -3.67 7.67
N VAL A 75 11.80 -4.23 7.88
CA VAL A 75 11.55 -5.67 7.93
C VAL A 75 11.34 -6.24 6.52
N ILE A 76 11.00 -5.41 5.54
CA ILE A 76 10.76 -5.84 4.16
C ILE A 76 12.06 -5.89 3.39
N THR A 77 12.31 -7.03 2.76
CA THR A 77 13.49 -7.30 1.96
C THR A 77 13.10 -8.02 0.65
N LEU A 78 14.06 -8.29 -0.22
CA LEU A 78 13.83 -9.10 -1.42
C LEU A 78 13.34 -10.52 -1.11
N ALA A 79 13.69 -11.05 0.07
CA ALA A 79 13.29 -12.38 0.52
C ALA A 79 11.89 -12.40 1.18
N SER A 80 11.27 -11.24 1.39
CA SER A 80 9.93 -11.16 1.97
C SER A 80 8.92 -11.92 1.12
N THR A 81 7.99 -12.58 1.80
CA THR A 81 6.90 -13.34 1.15
C THR A 81 5.83 -12.40 0.60
N ASP A 82 4.95 -12.91 -0.26
CA ASP A 82 3.82 -12.12 -0.74
C ASP A 82 2.87 -11.71 0.39
N GLY A 83 2.76 -12.55 1.44
CA GLY A 83 2.00 -12.23 2.64
C GLY A 83 2.56 -11.03 3.40
N ASP A 84 3.88 -10.94 3.56
CA ASP A 84 4.53 -9.79 4.22
C ASP A 84 4.32 -8.50 3.44
N ILE A 85 4.43 -8.57 2.11
CA ILE A 85 4.19 -7.45 1.21
C ILE A 85 2.74 -7.00 1.30
N GLN A 86 1.78 -7.93 1.21
CA GLN A 86 0.36 -7.61 1.27
C GLN A 86 -0.03 -7.03 2.63
N PHE A 87 0.48 -7.57 3.73
CA PHE A 87 0.28 -7.01 5.06
C PHE A 87 0.79 -5.57 5.15
N THR A 88 1.98 -5.31 4.62
CA THR A 88 2.59 -3.96 4.62
C THR A 88 1.82 -3.00 3.71
N VAL A 89 1.35 -3.44 2.54
CA VAL A 89 0.48 -2.64 1.67
C VAL A 89 -0.80 -2.22 2.40
N ASN A 90 -1.44 -3.16 3.11
CA ASN A 90 -2.64 -2.88 3.87
C ASN A 90 -2.40 -1.89 5.02
N SER A 91 -1.24 -1.96 5.69
CA SER A 91 -0.90 -1.07 6.79
C SER A 91 -0.60 0.35 6.35
N VAL A 92 0.03 0.55 5.18
CA VAL A 92 0.31 1.89 4.63
C VAL A 92 -0.88 2.50 3.88
N TRP A 93 -1.95 1.73 3.64
CA TRP A 93 -3.10 2.18 2.85
C TRP A 93 -3.77 3.43 3.44
N ASP A 94 -4.05 3.44 4.75
CA ASP A 94 -4.68 4.59 5.42
C ASP A 94 -3.81 5.85 5.31
N THR A 95 -2.50 5.70 5.46
CA THR A 95 -1.52 6.77 5.32
C THR A 95 -1.54 7.37 3.92
N ILE A 96 -1.54 6.54 2.87
CA ILE A 96 -1.55 7.00 1.47
C ILE A 96 -2.92 7.58 1.10
N ALA A 97 -4.01 7.02 1.62
CA ALA A 97 -5.36 7.54 1.42
C ALA A 97 -5.58 8.88 2.13
N GLY A 98 -4.70 9.26 3.07
CA GLY A 98 -4.92 10.42 3.96
C GLY A 98 -6.13 10.23 4.87
N ALA A 99 -6.48 8.96 5.15
CA ALA A 99 -7.69 8.64 5.89
C ALA A 99 -7.51 8.98 7.38
N PRO A 100 -8.48 9.66 8.03
CA PRO A 100 -8.35 10.02 9.43
C PRO A 100 -8.23 8.76 10.30
N PRO A 101 -7.53 8.84 11.45
CA PRO A 101 -7.45 7.74 12.39
C PRO A 101 -8.85 7.32 12.85
N ARG A 102 -8.99 6.06 13.23
CA ARG A 102 -10.24 5.57 13.81
C ARG A 102 -10.50 6.29 15.14
N PRO A 103 -11.77 6.62 15.47
CA PRO A 103 -12.11 7.06 16.81
C PRO A 103 -11.64 6.02 17.83
N GLN A 104 -11.03 6.47 18.93
CA GLN A 104 -10.63 5.60 20.05
C GLN A 104 -11.82 5.26 20.92
#